data_AF-A0A0R0FWC8-F1
#
_entry.id   AF-A0A0R0FWC8-F1
#
_cell.length_a   1.000
_cell.length_b   1.000
_cell.length_c   1.000
_cell.angle_alpha   90.00
_cell.angle_beta   90.00
_cell.angle_gamma   90.00
#
_symmetry.space_group_name_H-M   'P 1'
#
loop_
_entity.id
_entity.type
_entity.pdbx_description
1 polymer ?
#
loop_
_entity_poly.entity_id
_entity_poly.type
_entity_poly.pdbx_seq_one_letter_code
_entity_poly.pdbx_strand_id
1 'polypeptide(L)'
;MTSVTQSTGMLTREQLFHLFDRFIFLTSKPDVKKRVAEAVQDKQEAVAVTTAIQEEIFLEMGVDPRFGISCLGKLSTVYENDLDLVIQFYKFLSKEEVACDEAELGEEEFAEKMLNQQKLQEQQLEMLKYMRKFHLEDQSAILEKLHQQIENGTYESGTSMLSAEQIDEIVPRKASPQYTPR
;
A
#
# COMPACT_ATOMS: atom_id res chain seq x y z
N MET A 1 3.30 -2.35 38.78
CA MET A 1 4.66 -2.60 38.27
C MET A 1 4.76 -1.88 36.94
N THR A 2 5.58 -0.86 36.81
CA THR A 2 5.81 -0.18 35.52
C THR A 2 6.59 -1.14 34.64
N SER A 3 5.92 -1.80 33.69
CA SER A 3 6.61 -2.57 32.66
C SER A 3 7.53 -1.62 31.90
N VAL A 4 8.80 -1.99 31.77
CA VAL A 4 9.74 -1.26 30.92
C VAL A 4 9.28 -1.49 29.49
N THR A 5 8.80 -0.45 28.82
CA THR A 5 8.42 -0.52 27.42
C THR A 5 9.64 -0.39 26.53
N GLN A 6 9.65 -1.10 25.40
CA GLN A 6 10.66 -0.91 24.37
C GLN A 6 10.54 0.51 23.81
N SER A 7 11.65 1.25 23.81
CA SER A 7 11.71 2.65 23.36
C SER A 7 12.96 2.98 22.53
N THR A 8 13.74 1.96 22.13
CA THR A 8 14.98 2.13 21.35
C THR A 8 15.14 1.02 20.30
N GLY A 9 15.98 1.28 19.28
CA GLY A 9 16.27 0.34 18.19
C GLY A 9 15.26 0.43 17.05
N MET A 10 14.84 -0.73 16.55
CA MET A 10 13.76 -0.90 15.57
C MET A 10 12.81 -1.97 16.07
N LEU A 11 11.54 -1.90 15.67
CA LEU A 11 10.61 -3.02 15.86
C LEU A 11 11.13 -4.25 15.11
N THR A 12 11.06 -5.40 15.77
CA THR A 12 11.39 -6.69 15.14
C THR A 12 10.34 -7.04 14.09
N ARG A 13 10.72 -7.92 13.15
CA ARG A 13 9.80 -8.50 12.16
C ARG A 13 8.53 -9.04 12.83
N GLU A 14 8.66 -9.80 13.90
CA GLU A 14 7.52 -10.39 14.63
C GLU A 14 6.57 -9.33 15.22
N GLN A 15 7.11 -8.25 15.80
CA GLN A 15 6.31 -7.14 16.33
C GLN A 15 5.56 -6.39 15.22
N LEU A 16 6.19 -6.22 14.06
CA LEU A 16 5.55 -5.57 12.90
C LEU A 16 4.39 -6.42 12.37
N PHE A 17 4.61 -7.71 12.16
CA PHE A 17 3.53 -8.63 11.75
C PHE A 17 2.39 -8.66 12.78
N HIS A 18 2.72 -8.70 14.08
CA HIS A 18 1.71 -8.66 15.12
C HIS A 18 0.86 -7.38 15.05
N LEU A 19 1.50 -6.21 14.90
CA LEU A 19 0.81 -4.94 14.71
C LEU A 19 -0.14 -5.01 13.51
N PHE A 20 0.34 -5.48 12.36
CA PHE A 20 -0.44 -5.52 11.13
C PHE A 20 -1.68 -6.41 11.28
N ASP A 21 -1.50 -7.64 11.76
CA ASP A 21 -2.59 -8.60 11.94
C ASP A 21 -3.60 -8.08 12.97
N ARG A 22 -3.12 -7.55 14.10
CA ARG A 22 -3.96 -7.04 15.17
C ARG A 22 -4.75 -5.82 14.73
N PHE A 23 -4.12 -4.89 14.02
CA PHE A 23 -4.78 -3.70 13.51
C PHE A 23 -5.86 -4.06 12.49
N ILE A 24 -5.54 -4.88 11.49
CA ILE A 24 -6.50 -5.35 10.47
C ILE A 24 -7.69 -6.06 11.13
N PHE A 25 -7.43 -6.90 12.13
CA PHE A 25 -8.49 -7.55 12.89
C PHE A 25 -9.38 -6.56 13.63
N LEU A 26 -8.79 -5.59 14.35
CA LEU A 26 -9.54 -4.60 15.11
C LEU A 26 -10.37 -3.69 14.20
N THR A 27 -9.81 -3.15 13.13
CA THR A 27 -10.52 -2.26 12.20
C THR A 27 -11.61 -2.96 11.38
N SER A 28 -11.61 -4.30 11.32
CA SER A 28 -12.71 -5.07 10.75
C SER A 28 -13.94 -5.19 11.67
N LYS A 29 -13.81 -4.88 12.96
CA LYS A 29 -14.90 -5.03 13.94
C LYS A 29 -15.91 -3.88 13.86
N PRO A 30 -17.22 -4.17 13.92
CA PRO A 30 -18.25 -3.13 13.90
C PRO A 30 -18.08 -2.05 14.98
N ASP A 31 -17.72 -2.44 16.20
CA ASP A 31 -17.54 -1.49 17.31
C ASP A 31 -16.38 -0.51 17.06
N VAL A 32 -15.31 -0.98 16.41
CA VAL A 32 -14.17 -0.14 16.06
C VAL A 32 -14.51 0.77 14.88
N LYS A 33 -15.17 0.25 13.84
CA LYS A 33 -15.66 1.09 12.73
C LYS A 33 -16.58 2.20 13.24
N LYS A 34 -17.50 1.86 14.15
CA LYS A 34 -18.38 2.82 14.81
C LYS A 34 -17.58 3.88 15.59
N ARG A 35 -16.56 3.47 16.35
CA ARG A 35 -15.66 4.40 17.06
C ARG A 35 -14.98 5.39 16.10
N VAL A 36 -14.51 4.95 14.94
CA VAL A 36 -13.89 5.84 13.95
C VAL A 36 -14.93 6.79 13.35
N ALA A 37 -16.10 6.28 12.95
CA ALA A 37 -17.19 7.09 12.38
C ALA A 37 -17.74 8.14 13.37
N GLU A 38 -17.92 7.79 14.64
CA GLU A 38 -18.37 8.73 15.69
C GLU A 38 -17.34 9.85 15.91
N ALA A 39 -16.04 9.54 15.87
CA ALA A 39 -15.00 10.54 15.98
C ALA A 39 -14.98 11.52 14.80
N VAL A 40 -15.22 11.04 13.57
CA VAL A 40 -15.39 11.90 12.38
C VAL A 40 -16.62 12.80 12.55
N GLN A 41 -17.73 12.29 13.06
CA GLN A 41 -18.92 13.11 13.38
C GLN A 41 -18.62 14.20 14.41
N ASP A 42 -17.75 13.89 15.38
CA ASP A 42 -17.21 14.84 16.38
C ASP A 42 -16.08 15.74 15.84
N LYS A 43 -15.86 15.74 14.51
CA LYS A 43 -14.86 16.54 13.78
C LYS A 43 -13.40 16.20 14.09
N GLN A 44 -13.15 14.98 14.54
CA GLN A 44 -11.79 14.44 14.61
C GLN A 44 -11.41 13.82 13.26
N GLU A 45 -10.12 13.78 12.94
CA GLU A 45 -9.64 13.10 11.74
C GLU A 45 -9.67 11.58 11.97
N ALA A 46 -10.14 10.79 11.00
CA ALA A 46 -10.20 9.34 11.16
C ALA A 46 -8.81 8.74 11.42
N VAL A 47 -7.78 9.30 10.77
CA VAL A 47 -6.38 8.91 10.97
C VAL A 47 -5.89 9.07 12.41
N ALA A 48 -6.44 10.03 13.17
CA ALA A 48 -6.08 10.20 14.57
C ALA A 48 -6.61 9.03 15.42
N VAL A 49 -7.79 8.51 15.08
CA VAL A 49 -8.41 7.36 15.75
C VAL A 49 -7.69 6.07 15.37
N THR A 50 -7.36 5.89 14.08
CA THR A 50 -6.58 4.73 13.65
C THR A 50 -5.19 4.74 14.27
N THR A 51 -4.55 5.91 14.37
CA THR A 51 -3.28 6.08 15.11
C THR A 51 -3.46 5.68 16.56
N ALA A 52 -4.51 6.13 17.26
CA ALA A 52 -4.77 5.72 18.64
C ALA A 52 -4.95 4.19 18.80
N ILE A 53 -5.56 3.52 17.81
CA ILE A 53 -5.65 2.05 17.79
C ILE A 53 -4.25 1.43 17.64
N GLN A 54 -3.37 1.98 16.79
CA GLN A 54 -1.97 1.53 16.69
C GLN A 54 -1.25 1.72 18.03
N GLU A 55 -1.45 2.85 18.72
CA GLU A 55 -0.88 3.12 20.03
C GLU A 55 -1.35 2.11 21.09
N GLU A 56 -2.64 1.76 21.10
CA GLU A 56 -3.20 0.71 21.96
C GLU A 56 -2.51 -0.64 21.73
N ILE A 57 -2.28 -1.03 20.48
CA ILE A 57 -1.59 -2.27 20.12
C ILE A 57 -0.12 -2.22 20.55
N PHE A 58 0.56 -1.09 20.38
CA PHE A 58 1.94 -0.94 20.88
C PHE A 58 2.01 -1.11 22.39
N LEU A 59 1.08 -0.54 23.15
CA LEU A 59 1.01 -0.73 24.60
C LEU A 59 0.75 -2.20 24.97
N GLU A 60 -0.14 -2.90 24.27
CA GLU A 60 -0.38 -4.34 24.44
C GLU A 60 0.93 -5.15 24.24
N MET A 61 1.77 -4.75 23.29
CA MET A 61 3.08 -5.38 23.01
C MET A 61 4.22 -4.95 23.96
N GLY A 62 3.97 -4.01 24.88
CA GLY A 62 5.03 -3.43 25.71
C GLY A 62 6.00 -2.53 24.92
N VAL A 63 5.52 -1.86 23.87
CA VAL A 63 6.26 -0.90 23.05
C VAL A 63 5.76 0.51 23.39
N ASP A 64 6.69 1.47 23.51
CA ASP A 64 6.32 2.88 23.63
C ASP A 64 5.64 3.35 22.33
N PRO A 65 4.41 3.90 22.38
CA PRO A 65 3.67 4.23 21.16
C PRO A 65 4.38 5.22 20.24
N ARG A 66 5.03 6.25 20.78
CA ARG A 66 5.75 7.24 19.98
C ARG A 66 6.94 6.62 19.27
N PHE A 67 7.65 5.73 19.97
CA PHE A 67 8.72 4.93 19.39
C PHE A 67 8.19 3.99 18.28
N GLY A 68 7.07 3.29 18.54
CA GLY A 68 6.44 2.38 17.59
C GLY A 68 6.03 3.07 16.29
N ILE A 69 5.32 4.20 16.38
CA ILE A 69 4.93 5.03 15.24
C ILE A 69 6.16 5.54 14.48
N SER A 70 7.21 5.99 15.19
CA SER A 70 8.46 6.41 14.55
C SER A 70 9.15 5.27 13.78
N CYS A 71 9.02 4.02 14.22
CA CYS A 71 9.54 2.86 13.50
C CYS A 71 8.79 2.62 12.19
N LEU A 72 7.46 2.80 12.16
CA LEU A 72 6.66 2.62 10.93
C LEU A 72 7.13 3.55 9.81
N GLY A 73 7.42 4.81 10.14
CA GLY A 73 7.95 5.78 9.18
C GLY A 73 9.34 5.46 8.62
N LYS A 74 10.05 4.47 9.18
CA LYS A 74 11.39 4.03 8.75
C LYS A 74 11.39 2.61 8.19
N LEU A 75 10.24 1.93 8.19
CA LEU A 75 10.15 0.50 7.94
C LEU A 75 10.64 0.14 6.53
N SER A 76 10.17 0.83 5.50
CA SER A 76 10.56 0.56 4.12
C SER A 76 12.05 0.78 3.85
N THR A 77 12.69 1.70 4.58
CA THR A 77 14.14 1.95 4.48
C THR A 77 14.96 0.91 5.25
N VAL A 78 14.56 0.58 6.48
CA VAL A 78 15.32 -0.35 7.32
C VAL A 78 15.18 -1.80 6.84
N TYR A 79 14.02 -2.16 6.29
CA TYR A 79 13.71 -3.50 5.80
C TYR A 79 13.56 -3.55 4.28
N GLU A 80 14.26 -2.68 3.54
CA GLU A 80 14.19 -2.62 2.07
C GLU A 80 14.44 -3.97 1.37
N ASN A 81 15.24 -4.83 1.99
CA ASN A 81 15.61 -6.15 1.47
C ASN A 81 14.65 -7.28 1.91
N ASP A 82 13.69 -7.02 2.81
CA ASP A 82 12.64 -7.96 3.21
C ASP A 82 11.34 -7.61 2.47
N LEU A 83 11.25 -8.02 1.20
CA LEU A 83 10.11 -7.73 0.33
C LEU A 83 8.78 -8.22 0.91
N ASP A 84 8.76 -9.35 1.61
CA ASP A 84 7.52 -9.87 2.23
C ASP A 84 7.03 -8.92 3.32
N LEU A 85 7.93 -8.47 4.21
CA LEU A 85 7.59 -7.50 5.24
C LEU A 85 7.13 -6.16 4.64
N VAL A 86 7.82 -5.66 3.62
CA VAL A 86 7.46 -4.40 2.94
C VAL A 86 6.08 -4.51 2.26
N ILE A 87 5.78 -5.63 1.60
CA ILE A 87 4.45 -5.87 1.00
C ILE A 87 3.36 -5.87 2.08
N GLN A 88 3.62 -6.50 3.22
CA GLN A 88 2.65 -6.57 4.31
C GLN A 88 2.44 -5.22 4.98
N PHE A 89 3.49 -4.40 5.07
CA PHE A 89 3.40 -3.01 5.51
C PHE A 89 2.50 -2.18 4.59
N TYR A 90 2.66 -2.27 3.26
CA TYR A 90 1.78 -1.55 2.33
C TYR A 90 0.33 -2.05 2.38
N LYS A 91 0.10 -3.36 2.60
CA LYS A 91 -1.25 -3.89 2.85
C LYS A 91 -1.86 -3.32 4.12
N PHE A 92 -1.07 -3.21 5.19
CA PHE A 92 -1.49 -2.59 6.45
C PHE A 92 -1.88 -1.12 6.24
N LEU A 93 -1.05 -0.31 5.55
CA LEU A 93 -1.38 1.09 5.23
C LEU A 93 -2.66 1.20 4.39
N SER A 94 -2.82 0.34 3.38
CA SER A 94 -4.05 0.31 2.58
C SER A 94 -5.30 -0.02 3.42
N LYS A 95 -5.17 -0.87 4.44
CA LYS A 95 -6.28 -1.18 5.35
C LYS A 95 -6.61 -0.03 6.30
N GLU A 96 -5.61 0.75 6.71
CA GLU A 96 -5.83 1.99 7.44
C GLU A 96 -6.55 3.03 6.57
N GLU A 97 -6.12 3.22 5.32
CA GLU A 97 -6.76 4.13 4.37
C GLU A 97 -8.24 3.77 4.16
N VAL A 98 -8.54 2.48 3.90
CA VAL A 98 -9.92 2.00 3.74
C VAL A 98 -10.76 2.24 5.00
N ALA A 99 -10.19 2.06 6.19
CA ALA A 99 -10.91 2.31 7.45
C ALA A 99 -11.19 3.81 7.67
N CYS A 100 -10.28 4.69 7.24
CA CYS A 100 -10.50 6.13 7.27
C CYS A 100 -11.56 6.54 6.24
N ASP A 101 -11.43 6.09 4.99
CA ASP A 101 -12.39 6.34 3.92
C ASP A 101 -13.80 5.89 4.28
N GLU A 102 -13.96 4.70 4.86
CA GLU A 102 -15.26 4.17 5.27
C GLU A 102 -15.93 5.05 6.35
N ALA A 103 -15.14 5.73 7.17
CA ALA A 103 -15.64 6.62 8.22
C ALA A 103 -15.88 8.05 7.73
N GLU A 104 -15.09 8.52 6.76
CA GLU A 104 -15.14 9.89 6.24
C GLU A 104 -16.13 10.05 5.09
N LEU A 105 -16.28 9.02 4.26
CA LEU A 105 -17.17 9.03 3.11
C LEU A 105 -18.55 8.49 3.48
N GLY A 106 -19.59 9.00 2.82
CA GLY A 106 -20.92 8.38 2.89
C GLY A 106 -20.91 6.97 2.26
N GLU A 107 -21.90 6.14 2.58
CA GLU A 107 -21.99 4.76 2.05
C GLU A 107 -21.89 4.68 0.52
N GLU A 108 -22.53 5.62 -0.19
CA GLU A 108 -22.51 5.68 -1.66
C GLU A 108 -21.12 6.09 -2.20
N GLU A 109 -20.52 7.13 -1.65
CA GLU A 109 -19.19 7.62 -2.06
C GLU A 109 -18.09 6.59 -1.77
N PHE A 110 -18.17 5.93 -0.60
CA PHE A 110 -17.28 4.85 -0.24
C PHE A 110 -17.42 3.66 -1.21
N ALA A 111 -18.66 3.25 -1.52
CA ALA A 111 -18.91 2.16 -2.47
C ALA A 111 -18.39 2.49 -3.88
N GLU A 112 -18.55 3.73 -4.34
CA GLU A 112 -18.00 4.19 -5.62
C GLU A 112 -16.47 4.19 -5.60
N LYS A 113 -15.83 4.70 -4.52
CA LYS A 113 -14.37 4.67 -4.36
C LYS A 113 -13.83 3.24 -4.41
N MET A 114 -14.45 2.32 -3.67
CA MET A 114 -14.06 0.91 -3.65
C MET A 114 -14.21 0.24 -5.02
N LEU A 115 -15.29 0.53 -5.75
CA LEU A 115 -15.49 0.01 -7.10
C LEU A 115 -14.44 0.53 -8.08
N ASN A 116 -14.14 1.83 -8.03
CA ASN A 116 -13.11 2.45 -8.86
C ASN A 116 -11.72 1.89 -8.56
N GLN A 117 -11.39 1.69 -7.28
CA GLN A 117 -10.14 1.06 -6.86
C GLN A 117 -10.03 -0.39 -7.35
N GLN A 118 -11.10 -1.18 -7.22
CA GLN A 118 -11.13 -2.55 -7.73
C GLN A 118 -10.90 -2.59 -9.25
N LYS A 119 -11.60 -1.74 -10.00
CA LYS A 119 -11.45 -1.65 -11.45
C LYS A 119 -10.02 -1.28 -11.85
N LEU A 120 -9.39 -0.34 -11.15
CA LEU A 120 -7.99 0.02 -11.38
C LEU A 120 -7.06 -1.17 -11.14
N GLN A 121 -7.23 -1.91 -10.04
CA GLN A 121 -6.42 -3.10 -9.73
C GLN A 121 -6.58 -4.20 -10.80
N GLU A 122 -7.80 -4.42 -11.29
CA GLU A 122 -8.06 -5.36 -12.38
C GLU A 122 -7.34 -4.95 -13.67
N GLN A 123 -7.32 -3.65 -13.98
CA GLN A 123 -6.61 -3.11 -15.13
C GLN A 123 -5.08 -3.22 -14.99
N GLN A 124 -4.53 -2.89 -13.81
CA GLN A 124 -3.10 -3.09 -13.51
C GLN A 124 -2.70 -4.57 -13.65
N LEU A 125 -3.54 -5.49 -13.16
CA LEU A 125 -3.31 -6.93 -13.29
C LEU A 125 -3.28 -7.36 -14.77
N GLU A 126 -4.20 -6.84 -15.59
CA GLU A 126 -4.23 -7.14 -17.01
C GLU A 126 -3.00 -6.57 -17.74
N MET A 127 -2.57 -5.36 -17.39
CA MET A 127 -1.33 -4.77 -17.87
C MET A 127 -0.11 -5.65 -17.53
N LEU A 128 0.00 -6.15 -16.29
CA LEU A 128 1.08 -7.04 -15.87
C LEU A 128 1.04 -8.39 -16.60
N LYS A 129 -0.15 -8.94 -16.87
CA LYS A 129 -0.31 -10.15 -17.70
C LYS A 129 0.11 -9.91 -19.15
N TYR A 130 -0.22 -8.74 -19.71
CA TYR A 130 0.20 -8.34 -21.05
C TYR A 130 1.73 -8.20 -21.12
N MET A 131 2.32 -7.50 -20.16
CA MET A 131 3.77 -7.29 -20.05
C MET A 131 4.54 -8.61 -20.00
N ARG A 132 4.01 -9.65 -19.34
CA ARG A 132 4.63 -10.99 -19.28
C ARG A 132 4.86 -11.65 -20.64
N LYS A 133 4.21 -11.17 -21.71
CA LYS A 133 4.39 -11.69 -23.08
C LYS A 133 5.70 -11.26 -23.73
N PHE A 134 6.35 -10.22 -23.23
CA PHE A 134 7.58 -9.67 -23.81
C PHE A 134 8.85 -10.29 -23.21
N HIS A 135 10.00 -10.02 -23.83
CA HIS A 135 11.30 -10.45 -23.29
C HIS A 135 11.64 -9.69 -22.00
N LEU A 136 12.51 -10.24 -21.15
CA LEU A 136 12.86 -9.63 -19.86
C LEU A 136 13.42 -8.20 -19.98
N GLU A 137 14.17 -7.92 -21.06
CA GLU A 137 14.67 -6.57 -21.36
C GLU A 137 13.53 -5.58 -21.61
N ASP A 138 12.53 -5.99 -22.40
CA ASP A 138 11.35 -5.19 -22.69
C ASP A 138 10.48 -5.00 -21.44
N GLN A 139 10.28 -6.06 -20.65
CA GLN A 139 9.58 -5.98 -19.37
C GLN A 139 10.25 -4.97 -18.43
N SER A 140 11.58 -4.96 -18.39
CA SER A 140 12.34 -4.01 -17.57
C SER A 140 12.16 -2.58 -18.06
N ALA A 141 12.21 -2.34 -19.38
CA ALA A 141 11.97 -1.03 -19.96
C ALA A 141 10.53 -0.53 -19.70
N ILE A 142 9.54 -1.42 -19.77
CA ILE A 142 8.14 -1.10 -19.43
C ILE A 142 8.01 -0.71 -17.96
N LEU A 143 8.61 -1.49 -17.05
CA LEU A 143 8.58 -1.21 -15.62
C LEU A 143 9.31 0.09 -15.26
N GLU A 144 10.43 0.38 -15.90
CA GLU A 144 11.17 1.64 -15.72
C GLU A 144 10.32 2.83 -16.18
N LYS A 145 9.62 2.71 -17.32
CA LYS A 145 8.72 3.75 -17.80
C LYS A 145 7.54 3.96 -16.85
N LEU A 146 6.97 2.87 -16.34
CA LEU A 146 5.89 2.91 -15.36
C LEU A 146 6.35 3.60 -14.07
N HIS A 147 7.54 3.27 -13.57
CA HIS A 147 8.13 3.90 -12.40
C HIS A 147 8.27 5.41 -12.59
N GLN A 148 8.82 5.85 -13.72
CA GLN A 148 8.93 7.28 -14.08
C GLN A 148 7.56 7.97 -14.13
N GLN A 149 6.51 7.31 -14.62
CA GLN A 149 5.17 7.90 -14.65
C GLN A 149 4.60 8.10 -13.25
N ILE A 150 4.76 7.12 -12.36
CA ILE A 150 4.30 7.18 -10.98
C ILE A 150 5.03 8.30 -10.22
N GLU A 151 6.35 8.40 -10.37
CA GLU A 151 7.15 9.46 -9.74
C GLU A 151 6.75 10.85 -10.23
N ASN A 152 6.59 11.04 -11.54
CA ASN A 152 6.23 12.33 -12.12
C ASN A 152 4.77 12.73 -11.85
N GLY A 153 3.90 11.75 -11.68
CA GLY A 153 2.48 11.92 -11.40
C GLY A 153 2.14 12.04 -9.92
N THR A 154 3.14 12.28 -9.05
CA THR A 154 2.95 12.41 -7.59
C THR A 154 2.17 11.25 -6.97
N TYR A 155 2.35 10.03 -7.49
CA TYR A 155 1.67 8.82 -7.01
C TYR A 155 0.13 8.86 -7.12
N GLU A 156 -0.43 9.69 -8.01
CA GLU A 156 -1.87 9.67 -8.28
C GLU A 156 -2.29 8.32 -8.86
N SER A 157 -3.45 7.82 -8.42
CA SER A 157 -3.95 6.48 -8.72
C SER A 157 -3.94 6.14 -10.23
N GLY A 158 -4.28 7.11 -11.09
CA GLY A 158 -4.29 6.94 -12.55
C GLY A 158 -2.92 6.84 -13.24
N THR A 159 -1.84 7.18 -12.55
CA THR A 159 -0.47 7.20 -13.11
C THR A 159 0.21 5.82 -13.08
N SER A 160 -0.45 4.86 -12.47
CA SER A 160 0.02 3.49 -12.25
C SER A 160 -0.30 2.54 -13.41
N MET A 161 -0.63 3.07 -14.59
CA MET A 161 -1.04 2.29 -15.75
C MET A 161 -0.40 2.78 -17.05
N LEU A 162 0.00 1.81 -17.88
CA LEU A 162 0.33 2.00 -19.28
C LEU A 162 -0.73 1.31 -20.14
N SER A 163 -1.21 1.98 -21.18
CA SER A 163 -2.04 1.34 -22.20
C SER A 163 -1.23 0.31 -22.99
N ALA A 164 -1.91 -0.65 -23.65
CA ALA A 164 -1.23 -1.59 -24.54
C ALA A 164 -0.44 -0.87 -25.65
N GLU A 165 -0.99 0.25 -26.16
CA GLU A 165 -0.33 1.10 -27.16
C GLU A 165 0.98 1.69 -26.62
N GLN A 166 0.98 2.22 -25.39
CA GLN A 166 2.18 2.74 -24.74
C GLN A 166 3.22 1.64 -24.49
N ILE A 167 2.78 0.43 -24.12
CA ILE A 167 3.67 -0.72 -23.95
C ILE A 167 4.33 -1.10 -25.28
N ASP A 168 3.54 -1.17 -26.36
CA ASP A 168 4.04 -1.51 -27.70
C ASP A 168 4.98 -0.43 -28.28
N GLU A 169 4.87 0.82 -27.82
CA GLU A 169 5.81 1.91 -28.15
C GLU A 169 7.16 1.79 -27.42
N ILE A 170 7.16 1.25 -26.20
CA ILE A 170 8.38 1.04 -25.39
C ILE A 170 9.17 -0.14 -25.94
N VAL A 171 8.47 -1.20 -26.34
CA VAL A 171 9.07 -2.40 -26.92
C VAL A 171 9.71 -2.01 -28.25
N PRO A 172 11.04 -2.17 -28.43
CA PRO A 172 11.67 -1.88 -29.70
C PRO A 172 11.00 -2.70 -30.80
N ARG A 173 10.41 -2.04 -31.79
CA ARG A 173 10.06 -2.68 -33.07
C ARG A 173 11.37 -3.16 -33.72
N LYS A 174 11.93 -4.29 -33.29
CA LYS A 174 12.89 -5.05 -34.10
C LYS A 174 12.13 -5.74 -35.23
N ALA A 175 11.63 -4.91 -36.14
CA ALA A 175 11.80 -5.18 -37.55
C ALA A 175 13.31 -5.13 -37.84
N SER A 176 14.00 -6.25 -37.63
CA SER A 176 15.29 -6.49 -38.29
C SER A 176 15.00 -7.32 -39.55
N PRO A 177 15.61 -6.97 -40.69
CA PRO A 177 15.14 -7.34 -42.02
C PRO A 177 15.20 -8.86 -42.24
N GLN A 178 14.26 -9.34 -43.05
CA GLN A 178 14.26 -10.68 -43.65
C GLN A 178 15.68 -11.08 -44.05
N TYR A 179 16.21 -12.13 -43.42
CA TYR A 179 17.41 -12.79 -43.88
C TYR A 179 17.01 -13.74 -45.02
N THR A 180 17.32 -13.36 -46.26
CA THR A 180 17.40 -14.27 -47.41
C THR A 180 18.79 -14.15 -48.04
N PRO A 181 19.74 -15.03 -47.69
CA PRO A 181 20.92 -15.26 -48.51
C PRO A 181 20.55 -16.20 -49.68
N ARG A 182 21.14 -15.92 -50.85
CA ARG A 182 20.97 -16.63 -52.13
C ARG A 182 21.06 -18.15 -52.03
#